data_AF-A0A1A7XW63-F1
#
_entry.id   AF-A0A1A7XW63-F1
#
_cell.length_a   1.000
_cell.length_b   1.000
_cell.length_c   1.000
_cell.angle_alpha   90.00
_cell.angle_beta   90.00
_cell.angle_gamma   90.00
#
_symmetry.space_group_name_H-M   'P 1'
#
loop_
_entity.id
_entity.type
_entity.pdbx_description
1 polymer ?
#
loop_
_entity_poly.entity_id
_entity_poly.type
_entity_poly.pdbx_seq_one_letter_code
_entity_poly.pdbx_strand_id
1 'polypeptide(L)'
;MSTNVSDQPGATSAPSPAPPAPLGRPPKLSSRGRFSAPIGTSNAETTDIPELEYFGLPGPRGYPPLTDYLDIWDVDMMKRPDESNKIEHHTMLYNSDYLIVRRGQEFEIKITFNRPYKPNEDKFAVEFVIGSSPALSKGTYVPV
;
A
#
# COMPACT_ATOMS: atom_id res chain seq x y z
N MET A 1 -66.71 35.62 55.05
CA MET A 1 -65.92 34.84 54.07
C MET A 1 -66.31 35.30 52.69
N SER A 2 -65.39 35.95 51.97
CA SER A 2 -65.32 36.05 50.50
C SER A 2 -64.35 37.18 50.13
N THR A 3 -63.24 36.84 49.47
CA THR A 3 -62.52 37.74 48.56
C THR A 3 -61.90 36.94 47.42
N ASN A 4 -61.89 37.59 46.25
CA ASN A 4 -61.74 37.06 44.91
C ASN A 4 -60.37 36.45 44.56
N VAL A 5 -60.38 35.50 43.63
CA VAL A 5 -59.23 35.06 42.85
C VAL A 5 -59.17 35.89 41.57
N SER A 6 -58.02 36.51 41.30
CA SER A 6 -57.72 37.17 40.03
C SER A 6 -56.86 36.26 39.17
N ASP A 7 -57.31 36.03 37.93
CA ASP A 7 -56.57 35.35 36.86
C ASP A 7 -55.34 36.17 36.42
N GLN A 8 -54.21 35.48 36.20
CA GLN A 8 -53.11 35.96 35.37
C GLN A 8 -52.88 34.96 34.23
N PRO A 9 -52.71 35.44 32.97
CA PRO A 9 -52.70 34.57 31.80
C PRO A 9 -51.32 33.91 31.61
N GLY A 10 -51.35 32.64 31.17
CA GLY A 10 -50.17 31.82 30.93
C GLY A 10 -49.26 32.36 29.82
N ALA A 11 -47.95 32.33 30.08
CA ALA A 11 -46.93 32.57 29.07
C ALA A 11 -46.76 31.31 28.20
N THR A 12 -47.17 31.40 26.94
CA THR A 12 -46.90 30.41 25.89
C THR A 12 -45.41 30.43 25.54
N SER A 13 -44.70 29.33 25.79
CA SER A 13 -43.31 29.14 25.36
C SER A 13 -43.25 28.83 23.86
N ALA A 14 -42.77 29.77 23.05
CA ALA A 14 -42.51 29.52 21.64
C ALA A 14 -41.26 28.62 21.46
N PRO A 15 -41.26 27.65 20.53
CA PRO A 15 -40.10 26.81 20.27
C PRO A 15 -38.96 27.60 19.63
N SER A 16 -37.73 27.29 20.02
CA SER A 16 -36.51 27.92 19.51
C SER A 16 -36.36 27.68 18.00
N PRO A 17 -36.00 28.70 17.20
CA PRO A 17 -35.85 28.56 15.75
C PRO A 17 -34.68 27.64 15.39
N ALA A 18 -34.81 26.92 14.28
CA ALA A 18 -33.77 26.05 13.76
C ALA A 18 -32.46 26.83 13.50
N PRO A 19 -31.29 26.23 13.79
CA PRO A 19 -30.02 26.89 13.54
C PRO A 19 -29.84 27.22 12.05
N PRO A 20 -29.17 28.34 11.74
CA PRO A 20 -28.99 28.78 10.36
C PRO A 20 -28.21 27.73 9.56
N ALA A 21 -28.55 27.61 8.27
CA ALA A 21 -27.84 26.74 7.35
C ALA A 21 -26.34 27.11 7.34
N PRO A 22 -25.43 26.13 7.36
CA PRO A 22 -23.99 26.39 7.38
C PRO A 22 -23.59 27.27 6.18
N LEU A 23 -22.95 28.39 6.47
CA LEU A 23 -22.44 29.32 5.47
C LEU A 23 -21.17 28.73 4.85
N GLY A 24 -21.29 28.17 3.65
CA GLY A 24 -20.15 27.68 2.88
C GLY A 24 -20.59 26.96 1.62
N ARG A 25 -19.77 27.02 0.57
CA ARG A 25 -19.95 26.14 -0.60
C ARG A 25 -19.81 24.70 -0.08
N PRO A 26 -20.77 23.80 -0.35
CA PRO A 26 -20.61 22.39 0.03
C PRO A 26 -19.28 21.88 -0.53
N PRO A 27 -18.53 21.08 0.25
CA PRO A 27 -17.27 20.53 -0.25
C PRO A 27 -17.55 19.84 -1.58
N LYS A 28 -16.74 20.14 -2.60
CA LYS A 28 -16.85 19.44 -3.89
C LYS A 28 -16.65 17.95 -3.60
N LEU A 29 -17.72 17.18 -3.67
CA LEU A 29 -17.66 15.73 -3.56
C LEU A 29 -16.79 15.23 -4.71
N SER A 30 -15.59 14.74 -4.39
CA SER A 30 -14.78 13.99 -5.34
C SER A 30 -15.56 12.72 -5.70
N SER A 31 -15.87 12.54 -6.99
CA SER A 31 -16.73 11.48 -7.52
C SER A 31 -16.06 10.10 -7.54
N ARG A 32 -15.40 9.73 -6.44
CA ARG A 32 -14.73 8.45 -6.29
C ARG A 32 -15.71 7.38 -5.80
N GLY A 33 -16.69 7.07 -6.65
CA GLY A 33 -17.75 6.10 -6.36
C GLY A 33 -17.66 4.79 -7.16
N ARG A 34 -16.91 4.76 -8.28
CA ARG A 34 -16.84 3.58 -9.16
C ARG A 34 -15.83 2.54 -8.69
N PHE A 35 -14.68 2.97 -8.16
CA PHE A 35 -13.61 2.12 -7.66
C PHE A 35 -12.94 2.74 -6.43
N SER A 36 -12.47 1.90 -5.51
CA SER A 36 -11.71 2.34 -4.33
C SER A 36 -10.31 2.83 -4.69
N ALA A 37 -9.68 2.21 -5.70
CA ALA A 37 -8.36 2.55 -6.23
C ALA A 37 -8.41 2.81 -7.76
N PRO A 38 -7.45 3.55 -8.33
CA PRO A 38 -7.29 3.66 -9.77
C PRO A 38 -7.06 2.27 -10.39
N ILE A 39 -7.45 2.10 -11.66
CA ILE A 39 -7.17 0.87 -12.39
C ILE A 39 -5.78 1.01 -13.02
N GLY A 40 -4.83 0.17 -12.60
CA GLY A 40 -3.52 0.08 -13.24
C GLY A 40 -3.63 -0.62 -14.60
N THR A 41 -3.61 0.15 -15.69
CA THR A 41 -3.65 -0.38 -17.07
C THR A 41 -2.36 -0.14 -17.85
N SER A 42 -1.35 0.46 -17.21
CA SER A 42 -0.07 0.83 -17.83
C SER A 42 1.08 0.08 -17.16
N ASN A 43 1.96 -0.54 -17.97
CA ASN A 43 3.20 -1.14 -17.49
C ASN A 43 4.32 -0.11 -17.33
N ALA A 44 4.16 1.10 -17.90
CA ALA A 44 5.14 2.18 -17.79
C ALA A 44 5.00 2.98 -16.49
N GLU A 45 3.83 2.91 -15.84
CA GLU A 45 3.61 3.52 -14.54
C GLU A 45 4.00 2.55 -13.43
N THR A 46 4.63 3.09 -12.39
CA THR A 46 5.04 2.32 -11.21
C THR A 46 4.46 2.92 -9.95
N THR A 47 4.25 2.10 -8.94
CA THR A 47 3.95 2.54 -7.57
C THR A 47 5.25 2.76 -6.82
N ASP A 48 5.28 3.80 -5.99
CA ASP A 48 6.38 4.02 -5.04
C ASP A 48 6.22 3.03 -3.88
N ILE A 49 7.20 2.13 -3.72
CA ILE A 49 7.20 1.10 -2.68
C ILE A 49 8.19 1.58 -1.61
N PRO A 50 7.74 1.83 -0.37
CA PRO A 50 8.62 2.29 0.67
C PRO A 50 9.68 1.23 0.98
N GLU A 51 10.94 1.62 1.08
CA GLU A 51 12.04 0.73 1.47
C GLU A 51 11.84 0.15 2.88
N LEU A 52 11.11 0.86 3.75
CA LEU A 52 10.88 0.49 5.13
C LEU A 52 9.48 0.88 5.58
N GLU A 53 8.69 -0.11 5.98
CA GLU A 53 7.38 0.08 6.60
C GLU A 53 7.34 -0.58 7.97
N TYR A 54 7.13 0.22 9.02
CA TYR A 54 6.97 -0.30 10.37
C TYR A 54 5.53 -0.71 10.63
N PHE A 55 5.33 -1.94 11.10
CA PHE A 55 4.03 -2.37 11.61
C PHE A 55 3.78 -1.80 13.01
N GLY A 56 2.96 -0.76 13.10
CA GLY A 56 2.50 -0.18 14.37
C GLY A 56 3.09 1.19 14.71
N LEU A 57 2.67 1.71 15.87
CA LEU A 57 3.11 3.01 16.37
C LEU A 57 4.45 2.91 17.10
N PRO A 58 5.31 3.94 17.03
CA PRO A 58 6.58 3.94 17.74
C PRO A 58 6.34 3.88 19.25
N GLY A 59 7.18 3.12 19.95
CA GLY A 59 7.16 3.08 21.41
C GLY A 59 7.76 4.35 22.04
N PRO A 60 7.82 4.44 23.38
CA PRO A 60 8.42 5.58 24.08
C PRO A 60 9.88 5.87 23.69
N ARG A 61 10.60 4.86 23.19
CA ARG A 61 11.98 4.95 22.73
C ARG A 61 12.12 4.99 21.20
N GLY A 62 11.03 5.20 20.48
CA GLY A 62 10.99 5.16 19.02
C GLY A 62 10.81 3.75 18.46
N TYR A 63 11.10 3.60 17.17
CA TYR A 63 11.13 2.30 16.51
C TYR A 63 12.37 1.50 16.91
N PRO A 64 12.28 0.15 16.98
CA PRO A 64 13.44 -0.68 17.28
C PRO A 64 14.53 -0.51 16.21
N PRO A 65 15.82 -0.65 16.57
CA PRO A 65 16.89 -0.63 15.60
C PRO A 65 16.74 -1.81 14.63
N LEU A 66 17.08 -1.59 13.36
CA LEU A 66 16.99 -2.61 12.32
C LEU A 66 18.16 -3.61 12.30
N THR A 67 19.07 -3.52 13.26
CA THR A 67 20.34 -4.26 13.28
C THR A 67 20.19 -5.78 13.33
N ASP A 68 19.05 -6.26 13.85
CA ASP A 68 18.80 -7.69 14.00
C ASP A 68 18.26 -8.34 12.71
N TYR A 69 17.77 -7.53 11.76
CA TYR A 69 17.20 -8.00 10.51
C TYR A 69 18.26 -8.16 9.41
N LEU A 70 17.92 -8.93 8.38
CA LEU A 70 18.74 -9.04 7.19
C LEU A 70 18.69 -7.74 6.41
N ASP A 71 19.86 -7.32 5.94
CA ASP A 71 20.01 -6.22 5.00
C ASP A 71 20.53 -6.77 3.68
N ILE A 72 20.01 -6.24 2.57
CA ILE A 72 20.32 -6.72 1.22
C ILE A 72 21.50 -5.89 0.69
N TRP A 73 22.62 -6.55 0.46
CA TRP A 73 23.81 -5.91 -0.09
C TRP A 73 23.87 -5.96 -1.61
N ASP A 74 23.41 -7.05 -2.22
CA ASP A 74 23.41 -7.20 -3.67
C ASP A 74 22.35 -8.20 -4.14
N VAL A 75 21.88 -8.01 -5.38
CA VAL A 75 20.93 -8.91 -6.06
C VAL A 75 21.42 -9.18 -7.47
N ASP A 76 21.93 -10.38 -7.70
CA ASP A 76 22.31 -10.87 -9.02
C ASP A 76 21.16 -11.69 -9.63
N MET A 77 20.56 -11.12 -10.68
CA MET A 77 19.44 -11.71 -11.41
C MET A 77 19.88 -12.75 -12.46
N MET A 78 21.19 -13.06 -12.56
CA MET A 78 21.77 -13.97 -13.55
C MET A 78 21.24 -13.68 -14.97
N LYS A 79 21.32 -12.41 -15.35
CA LYS A 79 20.61 -11.82 -16.51
C LYS A 79 21.46 -11.75 -17.78
N ARG A 80 22.71 -12.24 -17.76
CA ARG A 80 23.60 -12.15 -18.93
C ARG A 80 23.15 -13.15 -20.01
N PRO A 81 23.42 -12.88 -21.30
CA PRO A 81 23.04 -13.79 -22.38
C PRO A 81 23.67 -15.18 -22.30
N ASP A 82 24.84 -15.28 -21.65
CA ASP A 82 25.63 -16.49 -21.43
C ASP A 82 25.32 -17.22 -20.11
N GLU A 83 24.32 -16.77 -19.34
CA GLU A 83 23.92 -17.38 -18.07
C GLU A 83 22.68 -18.28 -18.20
N SER A 84 22.49 -19.17 -17.21
CA SER A 84 21.44 -20.21 -17.18
C SER A 84 20.06 -19.64 -17.48
N ASN A 85 19.66 -18.56 -16.81
CA ASN A 85 18.31 -17.99 -16.97
C ASN A 85 17.99 -17.67 -18.44
N LYS A 86 18.85 -16.94 -19.16
CA LYS A 86 18.56 -16.57 -20.57
C LYS A 86 18.74 -17.74 -21.53
N ILE A 87 19.65 -18.67 -21.23
CA ILE A 87 19.86 -19.89 -22.02
C ILE A 87 18.63 -20.80 -21.93
N GLU A 88 18.23 -21.17 -20.72
CA GLU A 88 17.15 -22.11 -20.44
C GLU A 88 15.78 -21.56 -20.83
N HIS A 89 15.56 -20.25 -20.69
CA HIS A 89 14.32 -19.59 -21.10
C HIS A 89 14.28 -19.25 -22.60
N HIS A 90 15.36 -19.52 -23.34
CA HIS A 90 15.47 -19.23 -24.77
C HIS A 90 15.21 -17.74 -25.07
N THR A 91 15.88 -16.87 -24.32
CA THR A 91 15.76 -15.41 -24.39
C THR A 91 17.11 -14.70 -24.58
N MET A 92 18.18 -15.45 -24.84
CA MET A 92 19.52 -14.93 -25.10
C MET A 92 19.63 -14.00 -26.33
N LEU A 93 18.73 -14.16 -27.31
CA LEU A 93 18.74 -13.38 -28.56
C LEU A 93 18.13 -11.98 -28.44
N TYR A 94 17.47 -11.67 -27.32
CA TYR A 94 16.94 -10.33 -27.10
C TYR A 94 18.09 -9.38 -26.78
N ASN A 95 18.20 -8.28 -27.53
CA ASN A 95 19.16 -7.21 -27.27
C ASN A 95 18.67 -6.35 -26.08
N SER A 96 18.83 -6.86 -24.87
CA SER A 96 18.42 -6.19 -23.62
C SER A 96 19.30 -6.62 -22.45
N ASP A 97 19.70 -5.66 -21.63
CA ASP A 97 20.47 -5.89 -20.40
C ASP A 97 19.61 -6.35 -19.22
N TYR A 98 18.28 -6.37 -19.39
CA TYR A 98 17.33 -6.84 -18.38
C TYR A 98 17.17 -8.37 -18.45
N LEU A 99 16.73 -8.96 -17.34
CA LEU A 99 16.31 -10.35 -17.30
C LEU A 99 15.01 -10.52 -18.09
N ILE A 100 14.97 -11.48 -19.00
CA ILE A 100 13.76 -11.85 -19.74
C ILE A 100 13.57 -13.36 -19.55
N VAL A 101 12.47 -13.73 -18.90
CA VAL A 101 12.09 -15.12 -18.61
C VAL A 101 10.71 -15.43 -19.16
N ARG A 102 10.39 -16.71 -19.28
CA ARG A 102 9.09 -17.23 -19.72
C ARG A 102 8.33 -17.78 -18.51
N ARG A 103 7.03 -17.46 -18.45
CA ARG A 103 6.13 -17.93 -17.38
C ARG A 103 6.10 -19.46 -17.31
N GLY A 104 5.91 -20.00 -16.10
CA GLY A 104 5.75 -21.43 -15.86
C GLY A 104 7.06 -22.24 -15.95
N GLN A 105 8.21 -21.56 -15.97
CA GLN A 105 9.54 -22.16 -15.91
C GLN A 105 10.34 -21.48 -14.79
N GLU A 106 11.07 -22.26 -14.00
CA GLU A 106 11.91 -21.77 -12.89
C GLU A 106 13.10 -20.97 -13.42
N PHE A 107 13.60 -20.04 -12.62
CA PHE A 107 14.82 -19.27 -12.89
C PHE A 107 15.51 -18.94 -11.56
N GLU A 108 16.79 -18.62 -11.64
CA GLU A 108 17.65 -18.43 -10.47
C GLU A 108 17.89 -16.94 -10.19
N ILE A 109 17.96 -16.60 -8.90
CA ILE A 109 18.40 -15.29 -8.41
C ILE A 109 19.36 -15.52 -7.24
N LYS A 110 20.37 -14.66 -7.12
CA LYS A 110 21.31 -14.68 -6.01
C LYS A 110 21.17 -13.40 -5.20
N ILE A 111 20.89 -13.56 -3.92
CA ILE A 111 20.75 -12.44 -2.99
C ILE A 111 21.91 -12.51 -2.01
N THR A 112 22.67 -11.42 -1.91
CA THR A 112 23.76 -11.26 -0.95
C THR A 112 23.26 -10.45 0.21
N PHE A 113 23.33 -11.02 1.41
CA PHE A 113 22.94 -10.35 2.66
C PHE A 113 24.16 -9.86 3.45
N ASN A 114 23.91 -8.97 4.40
CA ASN A 114 24.91 -8.50 5.38
C ASN A 114 25.47 -9.60 6.30
N ARG A 115 24.73 -10.70 6.47
CA ARG A 115 25.13 -11.87 7.26
C ARG A 115 24.50 -13.14 6.69
N PRO A 116 24.98 -14.34 7.07
CA PRO A 116 24.36 -15.59 6.66
C PRO A 116 22.87 -15.66 7.06
N TYR A 117 22.04 -16.14 6.14
CA TYR A 117 20.61 -16.41 6.36
C TYR A 117 20.43 -17.52 7.39
N LYS A 118 19.57 -17.28 8.38
CA LYS A 118 19.19 -18.25 9.41
C LYS A 118 17.71 -18.63 9.25
N PRO A 119 17.39 -19.83 8.72
CA PRO A 119 16.01 -20.22 8.41
C PRO A 119 15.00 -20.15 9.57
N ASN A 120 15.47 -20.29 10.81
CA ASN A 120 14.61 -20.30 12.00
C ASN A 120 14.30 -18.90 12.55
N GLU A 121 15.12 -17.91 12.22
CA GLU A 121 15.05 -16.54 12.75
C GLU A 121 14.62 -15.55 11.67
N ASP A 122 15.08 -15.76 10.43
CA ASP A 122 14.96 -14.82 9.34
C ASP A 122 13.82 -15.17 8.39
N LYS A 123 13.07 -14.13 8.00
CA LYS A 123 12.02 -14.22 6.98
C LYS A 123 12.23 -13.11 5.97
N PHE A 124 12.17 -13.47 4.70
CA PHE A 124 12.15 -12.54 3.59
C PHE A 124 11.27 -13.14 2.48
N ALA A 125 10.85 -12.30 1.55
CA ALA A 125 10.09 -12.69 0.38
C ALA A 125 10.60 -11.89 -0.82
N VAL A 126 10.40 -12.41 -2.02
CA VAL A 126 10.66 -11.69 -3.26
C VAL A 126 9.32 -11.20 -3.82
N GLU A 127 9.23 -9.93 -4.15
CA GLU A 127 7.98 -9.35 -4.63
C GLU A 127 8.10 -8.94 -6.11
N PHE A 128 7.18 -9.41 -6.93
CA PHE A 128 7.00 -8.92 -8.29
C PHE A 128 5.80 -7.98 -8.34
N VAL A 129 6.05 -6.74 -8.77
CA VAL A 129 5.06 -5.66 -8.78
C VAL A 129 5.01 -5.04 -10.16
N ILE A 130 3.79 -4.77 -10.66
CA ILE A 130 3.59 -4.11 -11.94
C ILE A 130 2.42 -3.13 -11.90
N GLY A 131 2.62 -1.97 -12.55
CA GLY A 131 1.63 -0.91 -12.67
C GLY A 131 1.57 0.03 -11.47
N SER A 132 0.72 1.06 -11.58
CA SER A 132 0.50 2.11 -10.57
C SER A 132 -0.49 1.74 -9.47
N SER A 133 -1.13 0.58 -9.54
CA SER A 133 -2.10 0.10 -8.54
C SER A 133 -2.03 -1.43 -8.43
N PRO A 134 -0.90 -1.96 -7.91
CA PRO A 134 -0.67 -3.39 -7.80
C PRO A 134 -1.60 -4.02 -6.75
N ALA A 135 -2.09 -5.23 -7.02
CA ALA A 135 -3.04 -5.93 -6.15
C ALA A 135 -2.91 -7.45 -6.25
N LEU A 136 -2.90 -8.13 -5.10
CA LEU A 136 -2.78 -9.59 -4.99
C LEU A 136 -3.90 -10.31 -5.76
N SER A 137 -5.15 -9.85 -5.59
CA SER A 137 -6.33 -10.45 -6.23
C SER A 137 -6.37 -10.28 -7.76
N LYS A 138 -5.47 -9.46 -8.31
CA LYS A 138 -5.33 -9.22 -9.75
C LYS A 138 -4.06 -9.80 -10.35
N GLY A 139 -3.19 -10.40 -9.53
CA GLY A 139 -1.90 -10.94 -9.98
C GLY A 139 -0.90 -9.87 -10.42
N THR A 140 -1.11 -8.61 -10.03
CA THR A 140 -0.17 -7.49 -10.31
C THR A 140 0.74 -7.17 -9.13
N TYR A 141 0.48 -7.79 -7.97
CA TYR A 141 1.37 -7.91 -6.83
C TYR A 141 1.53 -9.40 -6.54
N VAL A 142 2.75 -9.93 -6.60
CA VAL A 142 3.05 -11.35 -6.44
C VAL A 142 4.19 -11.50 -5.42
N PRO A 143 3.89 -11.81 -4.15
CA PRO A 143 4.88 -12.19 -3.17
C PRO A 143 5.25 -13.68 -3.34
N VAL A 144 6.55 -13.97 -3.37
CA VAL A 144 7.15 -15.31 -3.51
C VAL A 144 7.89 -15.68 -2.23
#